data_AF-A0A5C4MY82-F1
#
_entry.id   AF-A0A5C4MY82-F1
#
_cell.length_a   1.000
_cell.length_b   1.000
_cell.length_c   1.000
_cell.angle_alpha   90.00
_cell.angle_beta   90.00
_cell.angle_gamma   90.00
#
_symmetry.space_group_name_H-M   'P 1'
#
loop_
_entity.id
_entity.type
_entity.pdbx_description
1 polymer ?
#
loop_
_entity_poly.entity_id
_entity_poly.type
_entity_poly.pdbx_seq_one_letter_code
_entity_poly.pdbx_strand_id
1 'polypeptide(L)'
;AGAPVDGTGGGSGPTGPGAAGAVVNLNTATLEQLDTLPQVGPVTAQAILDWRTEHGRFSTVDELLEVDGIGEATLAKLRDLVAV
;
A
#
# COMPACT_ATOMS: atom_id res chain seq x y z
N ALA A 1 -15.76 38.45 27.86
CA ALA A 1 -14.77 37.79 26.96
C ALA A 1 -13.88 36.96 27.88
N GLY A 2 -13.90 35.63 27.88
CA GLY A 2 -13.83 34.68 26.78
C GLY A 2 -12.61 33.80 27.10
N ALA A 3 -12.85 32.55 27.48
CA ALA A 3 -11.92 31.64 28.15
C ALA A 3 -10.62 31.33 27.38
N PRO A 4 -9.54 30.90 28.07
CA PRO A 4 -8.36 30.30 27.43
C PRO A 4 -8.73 28.94 26.83
N VAL A 5 -8.31 28.70 25.58
CA VAL A 5 -8.44 27.38 24.94
C VAL A 5 -7.30 26.49 25.38
N ASP A 6 -7.62 25.53 26.25
CA ASP A 6 -6.90 24.25 26.32
C ASP A 6 -7.40 23.38 25.16
N GLY A 7 -6.46 22.84 24.39
CA GLY A 7 -6.73 22.03 23.22
C GLY A 7 -5.70 20.92 23.10
N THR A 8 -5.67 20.05 24.09
CA THR A 8 -5.01 18.74 24.00
C THR A 8 -5.67 17.86 22.93
N GLY A 9 -4.86 17.36 22.00
CA GLY A 9 -5.12 16.16 21.21
C GLY A 9 -3.79 15.76 20.56
N GLY A 10 -3.16 14.62 20.82
CA GLY A 10 -3.67 13.34 21.31
C GLY A 10 -3.41 12.27 20.23
N GLY A 11 -2.29 11.57 20.33
CA GLY A 11 -1.94 10.37 19.54
C GLY A 11 -1.51 10.65 18.09
N SER A 12 -0.38 10.15 17.58
CA SER A 12 0.16 8.81 17.80
C SER A 12 1.68 8.82 17.63
N GLY A 13 2.39 8.26 18.61
CA GLY A 13 3.75 7.78 18.39
C GLY A 13 3.75 6.62 17.37
N PRO A 14 4.93 6.28 16.82
CA PRO A 14 5.04 5.30 15.73
C PRO A 14 4.78 3.88 16.25
N THR A 15 3.56 3.37 16.07
CA THR A 15 3.28 1.92 16.10
C THR A 15 3.65 1.37 14.72
N GLY A 16 4.65 0.55 14.45
CA GLY A 16 5.63 -0.26 15.19
C GLY A 16 6.20 -1.24 14.14
N PRO A 17 7.43 -1.78 14.24
CA PRO A 17 7.94 -2.72 13.25
C PRO A 17 7.28 -4.09 13.42
N GLY A 18 6.14 -4.29 12.75
CA GLY A 18 5.44 -5.58 12.64
C GLY A 18 6.05 -6.46 11.55
N ALA A 19 7.30 -6.86 11.73
CA ALA A 19 7.89 -7.93 10.93
C ALA A 19 7.28 -9.28 11.35
N ALA A 20 6.18 -9.68 10.69
CA ALA A 20 5.78 -11.08 10.47
C ALA A 20 4.45 -11.12 9.67
N GLY A 21 4.52 -11.25 8.34
CA GLY A 21 3.38 -11.68 7.52
C GLY A 21 2.22 -10.70 7.36
N ALA A 22 2.48 -9.39 7.38
CA ALA A 22 1.44 -8.40 7.15
C ALA A 22 1.13 -8.28 5.66
N VAL A 23 -0.05 -8.77 5.27
CA VAL A 23 -0.59 -8.62 3.92
C VAL A 23 -0.61 -7.13 3.55
N VAL A 24 0.05 -6.76 2.47
CA VAL A 24 0.14 -5.38 1.97
C VAL A 24 -1.16 -5.02 1.26
N ASN A 25 -1.87 -4.02 1.80
CA ASN A 25 -3.11 -3.58 1.18
C ASN A 25 -2.82 -2.63 0.00
N LEU A 26 -3.17 -3.02 -1.24
CA LEU A 26 -2.88 -2.27 -2.47
C LEU A 26 -3.51 -0.88 -2.51
N ASN A 27 -4.66 -0.71 -1.86
CA ASN A 27 -5.38 0.56 -1.84
C ASN A 27 -4.74 1.58 -0.88
N THR A 28 -4.12 1.13 0.20
CA THR A 28 -3.49 2.00 1.20
C THR A 28 -1.97 1.93 1.21
N ALA A 29 -1.37 1.01 0.46
CA ALA A 29 0.07 0.79 0.46
C ALA A 29 0.81 2.03 -0.04
N THR A 30 1.96 2.28 0.59
CA THR A 30 2.95 3.25 0.13
C THR A 30 3.95 2.61 -0.80
N LEU A 31 4.71 3.44 -1.53
CA LEU A 31 5.77 2.97 -2.42
C LEU A 31 6.75 2.04 -1.70
N GLU A 32 7.18 2.42 -0.49
CA GLU A 32 8.11 1.62 0.32
C GLU A 32 7.50 0.27 0.71
N GLN A 33 6.20 0.22 1.03
CA GLN A 33 5.53 -1.04 1.35
C GLN A 33 5.41 -1.95 0.13
N LEU A 34 5.14 -1.39 -1.05
CA LEU A 34 5.10 -2.15 -2.30
C LEU A 34 6.49 -2.64 -2.70
N ASP A 35 7.53 -1.83 -2.52
CA ASP A 35 8.93 -2.19 -2.77
C ASP A 35 9.43 -3.31 -1.85
N THR A 36 8.83 -3.51 -0.67
CA THR A 36 9.13 -4.67 0.18
C THR A 36 8.66 -6.00 -0.39
N LEU A 37 7.80 -5.99 -1.41
CA LEU A 37 7.22 -7.20 -1.98
C LEU A 37 8.19 -7.88 -2.97
N PRO A 38 8.28 -9.22 -2.94
CA PRO A 38 9.15 -9.94 -3.85
C PRO A 38 8.69 -9.77 -5.30
N GLN A 39 9.63 -9.47 -6.22
CA GLN A 39 9.40 -9.15 -7.64
C GLN A 39 8.78 -7.78 -7.92
N VAL A 40 8.42 -6.99 -6.91
CA VAL A 40 8.00 -5.61 -7.08
C VAL A 40 9.22 -4.73 -6.85
N GLY A 41 9.69 -4.07 -7.91
CA GLY A 41 10.74 -3.06 -7.80
C GLY A 41 10.16 -1.64 -7.68
N PRO A 42 11.01 -0.61 -7.54
CA PRO A 42 10.58 0.78 -7.41
C PRO A 42 9.75 1.26 -8.61
N VAL A 43 10.05 0.76 -9.82
CA VAL A 43 9.29 1.07 -11.04
C VAL A 43 7.88 0.48 -10.98
N THR A 44 7.77 -0.79 -10.61
CA THR A 44 6.47 -1.48 -10.47
C THR A 44 5.65 -0.89 -9.33
N ALA A 45 6.27 -0.61 -8.18
CA ALA A 45 5.62 0.05 -7.05
C ALA A 45 5.03 1.41 -7.44
N GLN A 46 5.78 2.20 -8.20
CA GLN A 46 5.32 3.46 -8.75
C GLN A 46 4.14 3.25 -9.73
N ALA A 47 4.25 2.28 -10.64
CA ALA A 47 3.18 1.94 -11.58
C ALA A 47 1.86 1.53 -10.88
N ILE A 48 1.92 0.82 -9.75
CA ILE A 48 0.73 0.49 -8.93
C ILE A 48 0.06 1.77 -8.41
N LEU A 49 0.85 2.74 -7.93
CA LEU A 49 0.34 4.02 -7.43
C LEU A 49 -0.25 4.89 -8.53
N ASP A 50 0.41 4.92 -9.69
CA ASP A 50 -0.07 5.64 -10.88
C ASP A 50 -1.36 5.00 -11.42
N TRP A 51 -1.40 3.67 -11.53
CA TRP A 51 -2.60 2.93 -11.89
C TRP A 51 -3.75 3.25 -10.93
N ARG A 52 -3.48 3.28 -9.62
CA ARG A 52 -4.48 3.64 -8.61
C ARG A 52 -5.00 5.07 -8.77
N THR A 53 -4.16 5.98 -9.23
CA THR A 53 -4.52 7.39 -9.44
C THR A 53 -5.36 7.56 -10.69
N GLU A 54 -5.08 6.79 -11.74
CA GLU A 54 -5.75 6.87 -13.05
C GLU A 54 -7.05 6.06 -13.10
N HIS A 55 -7.03 4.82 -12.60
CA HIS A 55 -8.16 3.88 -12.63
C HIS A 55 -8.99 3.92 -11.34
N GLY A 56 -8.36 4.30 -10.23
CA GLY A 56 -8.98 4.31 -8.90
C GLY A 56 -8.49 3.16 -8.02
N ARG A 57 -9.31 2.79 -7.04
CA ARG A 57 -8.96 1.73 -6.08
C ARG A 57 -9.05 0.34 -6.70
N PHE A 58 -8.10 -0.53 -6.35
CA PHE A 58 -8.14 -1.95 -6.66
C PHE A 58 -9.35 -2.60 -5.98
N SER A 59 -10.18 -3.27 -6.77
CA SER A 59 -11.31 -4.08 -6.35
C SER A 59 -10.91 -5.55 -6.16
N THR A 60 -9.91 -6.03 -6.89
CA THR A 60 -9.34 -7.37 -6.73
C THR A 60 -7.82 -7.35 -6.84
N VAL A 61 -7.20 -8.43 -6.37
CA VAL A 61 -5.74 -8.60 -6.49
C VAL A 61 -5.32 -8.84 -7.94
N ASP A 62 -6.20 -9.44 -8.76
CA ASP A 62 -5.95 -9.72 -10.18
C ASP A 62 -5.77 -8.45 -11.04
N GLU A 63 -6.34 -7.31 -10.63
CA GLU A 63 -6.15 -6.02 -11.32
C GLU A 63 -4.69 -5.55 -11.30
N LEU A 64 -3.84 -6.12 -10.44
CA LEU A 64 -2.40 -5.90 -10.56
C LEU A 64 -1.83 -6.36 -11.91
N LEU A 65 -2.48 -7.29 -12.63
CA LEU A 65 -2.05 -7.67 -13.99
C LEU A 65 -2.23 -6.55 -15.02
N GLU A 66 -3.06 -5.55 -14.73
CA GLU A 66 -3.20 -4.37 -15.59
C GLU A 66 -2.11 -3.32 -15.32
N VAL A 67 -1.29 -3.53 -14.28
CA VAL A 67 -0.18 -2.64 -13.93
C VAL A 67 1.07 -3.01 -14.71
N ASP A 68 1.69 -2.01 -15.33
CA ASP A 68 2.94 -2.20 -16.07
C ASP A 68 4.06 -2.75 -15.16
N GLY A 69 4.69 -3.85 -15.59
CA GLY A 69 5.72 -4.55 -14.84
C GLY A 69 5.22 -5.65 -13.89
N ILE A 70 3.90 -5.88 -13.77
CA ILE A 70 3.36 -7.05 -13.08
C ILE A 70 2.86 -8.07 -14.10
N GLY A 71 3.50 -9.24 -14.12
CA GLY A 71 3.02 -10.40 -14.87
C GLY A 71 2.38 -11.46 -13.97
N GLU A 72 1.82 -12.51 -14.58
CA GLU A 72 1.20 -13.66 -13.89
C GLU A 72 2.14 -14.30 -12.86
N ALA A 73 3.43 -14.40 -13.17
CA ALA A 73 4.44 -14.95 -12.27
C ALA A 73 4.65 -14.08 -11.02
N THR A 74 4.58 -12.76 -11.16
CA THR A 74 4.70 -11.81 -10.06
C THR A 74 3.42 -11.82 -9.23
N LEU A 75 2.26 -11.70 -9.88
CA LEU A 75 0.96 -11.81 -9.23
C LEU A 75 0.83 -13.08 -8.39
N ALA A 76 1.23 -14.24 -8.92
CA ALA A 76 1.14 -15.52 -8.22
C ALA A 76 1.96 -15.57 -6.92
N LYS A 77 3.03 -14.78 -6.81
CA LYS A 77 3.82 -14.62 -5.58
C LYS A 77 3.25 -13.55 -4.66
N LEU A 78 2.65 -12.51 -5.24
CA LEU A 78 2.06 -11.40 -4.49
C LEU A 78 0.71 -11.73 -3.89
N ARG A 79 -0.12 -12.56 -4.53
CA ARG A 79 -1.50 -12.86 -4.11
C ARG A 79 -1.66 -13.35 -2.68
N ASP A 80 -0.63 -13.95 -2.10
CA ASP A 80 -0.63 -14.43 -0.71
C ASP A 80 -0.11 -13.36 0.27
N LEU A 81 0.55 -12.34 -0.27
CA LEU A 81 1.20 -11.23 0.44
C LEU A 81 0.44 -9.91 0.29
N VAL A 82 -0.57 -9.81 -0.57
CA VAL A 82 -1.31 -8.58 -0.85
C VAL A 82 -2.82 -8.77 -0.74
N ALA A 83 -3.53 -7.69 -0.41
CA ALA A 83 -5.00 -7.62 -0.36
C ALA A 83 -5.50 -6.27 -0.87
N VAL A 84 -6.80 -6.15 -1.10
CA VAL A 84 -7.49 -4.91 -1.49
C VAL A 84 -8.26 -4.31 -0.33
#